data_AF-A0A8H9LJ56-F1
#
_entry.id   AF-A0A8H9LJ56-F1
#
_cell.length_a   1.000
_cell.length_b   1.000
_cell.length_c   1.000
_cell.angle_alpha   90.00
_cell.angle_beta   90.00
_cell.angle_gamma   90.00
#
_symmetry.space_group_name_H-M   'P 1'
#
loop_
_entity.id
_entity.type
_entity.pdbx_description
1 polymer ?
#
loop_
_entity_poly.entity_id
_entity_poly.type
_entity_poly.pdbx_seq_one_letter_code
_entity_poly.pdbx_strand_id
1 'polypeptide(L)'
;MSERGAAAAGPVEGAPSSSAAGVGGRIDWSPAVPDGVDCPWTRGRLTRWWLVLPADAVGAVMVAVLGAAGAHELDAIPMALAQGAIAVVIAWVCAWALLRGREHHLERPWPEGGAIVAVAWGAWTVMRILAVGGAGLASWAVMTGVLLVAVLGGWRWLYGFAKAHESLIPKPIQRRLDAQDQSSSA
;
A
#
# COMPACT_ATOMS: atom_id res chain seq x y z
N MET A 1 39.15 -46.66 -50.94
CA MET A 1 38.44 -46.49 -49.66
C MET A 1 37.07 -45.92 -50.00
N SER A 2 36.12 -46.79 -50.37
CA SER A 2 35.10 -47.42 -49.49
C SER A 2 34.24 -46.37 -48.79
N GLU A 3 33.03 -46.12 -49.28
CA GLU A 3 31.74 -46.78 -48.93
C GLU A 3 31.03 -45.98 -47.82
N ARG A 4 29.90 -45.33 -48.10
CA ARG A 4 28.52 -45.85 -48.15
C ARG A 4 28.04 -46.43 -46.81
N GLY A 5 26.88 -45.94 -46.37
CA GLY A 5 26.03 -46.52 -45.33
C GLY A 5 25.14 -45.43 -44.70
N ALA A 6 24.08 -44.96 -45.36
CA ALA A 6 22.75 -45.61 -45.43
C ALA A 6 22.17 -45.84 -44.01
N ALA A 7 21.26 -45.00 -43.55
CA ALA A 7 19.80 -45.07 -43.78
C ALA A 7 19.11 -46.06 -42.83
N ALA A 8 18.19 -45.55 -42.02
CA ALA A 8 17.00 -46.29 -41.64
C ALA A 8 15.89 -45.27 -41.31
N ALA A 9 14.99 -45.10 -42.28
CA ALA A 9 13.70 -44.48 -42.09
C ALA A 9 12.67 -45.56 -41.73
N GLY A 10 11.72 -45.19 -40.86
CA GLY A 10 10.41 -45.82 -40.70
C GLY A 10 10.22 -46.69 -39.45
N PRO A 11 8.99 -46.82 -38.92
CA PRO A 11 7.71 -46.52 -39.57
C PRO A 11 6.84 -45.46 -38.88
N VAL A 12 5.92 -44.90 -39.67
CA VAL A 12 4.73 -44.15 -39.29
C VAL A 12 3.70 -45.12 -38.74
N GLU A 13 3.16 -44.91 -37.53
CA GLU A 13 1.76 -45.19 -37.21
C GLU A 13 1.36 -44.68 -35.81
N GLY A 14 0.16 -44.11 -35.71
CA GLY A 14 -0.52 -43.93 -34.43
C GLY A 14 -0.79 -42.49 -34.02
N ALA A 15 -1.78 -41.85 -34.64
CA ALA A 15 -2.69 -41.04 -33.85
C ALA A 15 -3.69 -41.99 -33.16
N PRO A 16 -3.77 -41.98 -31.82
CA PRO A 16 -5.01 -42.32 -31.16
C PRO A 16 -5.59 -41.06 -30.50
N SER A 17 -6.75 -40.69 -31.04
CA SER A 17 -7.97 -40.40 -30.27
C SER A 17 -7.84 -39.58 -28.99
N SER A 18 -8.55 -38.45 -29.02
CA SER A 18 -9.36 -37.97 -27.90
C SER A 18 -9.81 -39.13 -27.01
N SER A 19 -9.13 -39.32 -25.89
CA SER A 19 -9.62 -40.13 -24.80
C SER A 19 -9.87 -39.17 -23.65
N ALA A 20 -11.14 -38.78 -23.55
CA ALA A 20 -11.71 -38.29 -22.32
C ALA A 20 -11.57 -39.41 -21.28
N ALA A 21 -10.43 -39.44 -20.60
CA ALA A 21 -10.20 -40.30 -19.45
C ALA A 21 -9.82 -39.37 -18.31
N GLY A 22 -10.80 -39.13 -17.44
CA GLY A 22 -10.62 -38.43 -16.18
C GLY A 22 -9.59 -39.15 -15.33
N VAL A 23 -8.33 -38.77 -15.48
CA VAL A 23 -7.33 -38.99 -14.45
C VAL A 23 -7.58 -37.87 -13.46
N GLY A 24 -8.07 -38.23 -12.27
CA GLY A 24 -8.11 -37.38 -11.09
C GLY A 24 -6.69 -37.00 -10.66
N GLY A 25 -5.97 -36.31 -11.53
CA GLY A 25 -4.79 -35.56 -11.19
C GLY A 25 -5.28 -34.52 -10.20
N ARG A 26 -4.92 -34.72 -8.94
CA ARG A 26 -5.12 -33.73 -7.90
C ARG A 26 -4.57 -32.43 -8.47
N ILE A 27 -5.45 -31.51 -8.83
CA ILE A 27 -5.06 -30.17 -9.22
C ILE A 27 -4.39 -29.66 -7.97
N ASP A 28 -3.05 -29.58 -7.98
CA ASP A 28 -2.31 -28.94 -6.91
C ASP A 28 -2.56 -27.45 -7.05
N TRP A 29 -3.77 -27.07 -6.66
CA TRP A 29 -4.21 -25.71 -6.55
C TRP A 29 -3.56 -25.19 -5.28
N SER A 30 -2.30 -24.79 -5.41
CA SER A 30 -1.73 -23.79 -4.53
C SER A 30 -2.12 -22.45 -5.14
N PRO A 31 -3.28 -21.87 -4.78
CA PRO A 31 -3.52 -20.49 -5.15
C PRO A 31 -2.32 -19.73 -4.63
N ALA A 32 -1.79 -18.81 -5.43
CA ALA A 32 -0.96 -17.74 -4.88
C ALA A 32 -1.88 -16.83 -4.04
N VAL A 33 -2.50 -17.38 -2.99
CA VAL A 33 -2.90 -16.61 -1.84
C VAL A 33 -1.60 -15.95 -1.42
N PRO A 34 -1.55 -14.62 -1.35
CA PRO A 34 -0.39 -13.92 -0.82
C PRO A 34 -0.22 -14.25 0.67
N ASP A 35 0.19 -15.48 0.99
CA ASP A 35 0.55 -15.91 2.32
C ASP A 35 2.01 -15.47 2.54
N GLY A 36 2.17 -14.17 2.81
CA GLY A 36 3.45 -13.52 3.06
C GLY A 36 3.37 -11.99 3.05
N VAL A 37 4.52 -11.34 3.26
CA VAL A 37 4.77 -9.86 3.24
C VAL A 37 4.45 -9.19 1.89
N ASP A 38 3.87 -9.94 0.97
CA ASP A 38 3.61 -9.59 -0.42
C ASP A 38 2.20 -8.99 -0.55
N CYS A 39 2.10 -7.67 -0.56
CA CYS A 39 0.82 -6.98 -0.74
C CYS A 39 0.49 -6.91 -2.25
N PRO A 40 -0.56 -7.59 -2.75
CA PRO A 40 -0.88 -7.61 -4.18
C PRO A 40 -1.17 -6.22 -4.77
N TRP A 41 -1.57 -5.26 -3.95
CA TRP A 41 -1.81 -3.87 -4.39
C TRP A 41 -0.54 -3.03 -4.53
N THR A 42 0.60 -3.48 -3.98
CA THR A 42 1.91 -2.81 -4.09
C THR A 42 2.79 -3.41 -5.19
N ARG A 43 2.43 -4.58 -5.74
CA ARG A 43 3.22 -5.28 -6.78
C ARG A 43 3.44 -4.43 -8.03
N GLY A 44 4.71 -4.21 -8.39
CA GLY A 44 5.13 -3.56 -9.64
C GLY A 44 4.71 -2.09 -9.79
N ARG A 45 4.38 -1.40 -8.70
CA ARG A 45 3.96 0.00 -8.72
C ARG A 45 4.69 0.82 -7.67
N LEU A 46 5.22 1.96 -8.09
CA LEU A 46 5.77 2.99 -7.19
C LEU A 46 4.65 3.63 -6.37
N THR A 47 5.03 4.25 -5.24
CA THR A 47 4.14 5.07 -4.40
C THR A 47 3.37 6.09 -5.25
N ARG A 48 2.05 6.18 -5.08
CA ARG A 48 1.22 7.22 -5.70
C ARG A 48 1.31 8.51 -4.89
N TRP A 49 2.33 9.31 -5.19
CA TRP A 49 2.59 10.61 -4.56
C TRP A 49 1.35 11.52 -4.51
N TRP A 50 0.55 11.51 -5.57
CA TRP A 50 -0.70 12.26 -5.68
C TRP A 50 -1.81 11.85 -4.69
N LEU A 51 -1.74 10.66 -4.09
CA LEU A 51 -2.71 10.20 -3.08
C LEU A 51 -2.19 10.44 -1.66
N VAL A 52 -0.95 10.01 -1.40
CA VAL A 52 -0.40 9.98 -0.04
C VAL A 52 -0.19 11.40 0.48
N LEU A 53 0.30 12.34 -0.35
CA LEU A 53 0.60 13.71 0.09
C LEU A 53 -0.68 14.48 0.46
N PRO A 54 -1.76 14.48 -0.35
CA PRO A 54 -3.02 15.08 0.06
C PRO A 54 -3.65 14.40 1.28
N ALA A 55 -3.58 13.06 1.39
CA ALA A 55 -4.13 12.34 2.52
C ALA A 55 -3.41 12.71 3.83
N ASP A 56 -2.08 12.83 3.83
CA ASP A 56 -1.31 13.27 4.99
C ASP A 56 -1.57 14.75 5.32
N ALA A 57 -1.77 15.60 4.32
CA ALA A 57 -2.12 17.00 4.52
C ALA A 57 -3.50 17.14 5.21
N VAL A 58 -4.52 16.44 4.72
CA VAL A 58 -5.85 16.37 5.36
C VAL A 58 -5.73 15.81 6.77
N GLY A 59 -4.89 14.78 6.95
CA GLY A 59 -4.62 14.20 8.25
C GLY A 59 -4.03 15.22 9.23
N ALA A 60 -3.01 15.97 8.82
CA ALA A 60 -2.41 17.02 9.64
C ALA A 60 -3.39 18.16 9.97
N VAL A 61 -4.25 18.55 9.04
CA VAL A 61 -5.34 19.50 9.30
C VAL A 61 -6.27 18.96 10.39
N MET A 62 -6.68 17.70 10.29
CA MET A 62 -7.55 17.08 11.30
C MET A 62 -6.86 17.01 12.67
N VAL A 63 -5.58 16.64 12.72
CA VAL A 63 -4.79 16.63 13.97
C VAL A 63 -4.65 18.03 14.57
N ALA A 64 -4.41 19.06 13.75
CA ALA A 64 -4.30 20.44 14.24
C ALA A 64 -5.60 20.93 14.87
N VAL A 65 -6.74 20.66 14.22
CA VAL A 65 -8.07 21.07 14.71
C VAL A 65 -8.45 20.28 15.97
N LEU A 66 -8.32 18.95 15.96
CA LEU A 66 -8.64 18.12 17.12
C LEU A 66 -7.70 18.40 18.30
N GLY A 67 -6.42 18.62 18.03
CA GLY A 67 -5.43 18.94 19.05
C GLY A 67 -5.70 20.30 19.69
N ALA A 68 -5.99 21.33 18.89
CA ALA A 68 -6.36 22.64 19.40
C ALA A 68 -7.68 22.60 20.19
N ALA A 69 -8.69 21.86 19.71
CA ALA A 69 -9.95 21.68 20.41
C ALA A 69 -9.75 20.91 21.74
N GLY A 70 -8.97 19.83 21.74
CA GLY A 70 -8.66 19.05 22.95
C GLY A 70 -7.88 19.86 23.99
N ALA A 71 -6.95 20.71 23.54
CA ALA A 71 -6.21 21.63 24.40
C ALA A 71 -7.02 22.87 24.81
N HIS A 72 -8.23 23.07 24.28
CA HIS A 72 -9.04 24.27 24.47
C HIS A 72 -8.33 25.57 24.02
N GLU A 73 -7.46 25.47 23.01
CA GLU A 73 -6.64 26.56 22.46
C GLU A 73 -7.05 26.87 21.01
N LEU A 74 -8.30 27.31 20.78
CA LEU A 74 -8.81 27.54 19.42
C LEU A 74 -8.05 28.66 18.68
N ASP A 75 -7.55 29.66 19.40
CA ASP A 75 -6.75 30.75 18.82
C ASP A 75 -5.39 30.25 18.27
N ALA A 76 -4.93 29.08 18.73
CA ALA A 76 -3.69 28.46 18.25
C ALA A 76 -3.87 27.65 16.96
N ILE A 77 -5.09 27.49 16.44
CA ILE A 77 -5.36 26.70 15.22
C ILE A 77 -4.50 27.15 14.02
N PRO A 78 -4.39 28.46 13.68
CA PRO A 78 -3.58 28.87 12.52
C PRO A 78 -2.11 28.46 12.64
N MET A 79 -1.55 28.60 13.85
CA MET A 79 -0.17 28.19 14.13
C MET A 79 -0.02 26.67 14.08
N ALA A 80 -0.98 25.93 14.66
CA ALA A 80 -0.99 24.48 14.62
C ALA A 80 -1.10 23.94 13.19
N LEU A 81 -1.89 24.58 12.33
CA LEU A 81 -1.99 24.23 10.90
C LEU A 81 -0.66 24.47 10.17
N ALA A 82 -0.02 25.61 10.40
CA ALA A 82 1.29 25.90 9.80
C ALA A 82 2.35 24.88 10.24
N GLN A 83 2.42 24.60 11.55
CA GLN A 83 3.34 23.60 12.11
C GLN A 83 3.05 22.19 11.58
N GLY A 84 1.78 21.79 11.51
CA GLY A 84 1.38 20.49 10.96
C GLY A 84 1.76 20.35 9.48
N ALA A 85 1.51 21.38 8.66
CA ALA A 85 1.89 21.40 7.26
C ALA A 85 3.41 21.29 7.07
N ILE A 86 4.19 22.07 7.81
CA ILE A 86 5.66 22.03 7.77
C ILE A 86 6.17 20.65 8.23
N ALA A 87 5.59 20.07 9.28
CA ALA A 87 5.97 18.76 9.79
C ALA A 87 5.75 17.65 8.76
N VAL A 88 4.62 17.68 8.03
CA VAL A 88 4.35 16.75 6.93
C VAL A 88 5.38 16.93 5.81
N VAL A 89 5.69 18.16 5.41
CA VAL A 89 6.72 18.43 4.38
C VAL A 89 8.08 17.89 4.81
N ILE A 90 8.49 18.13 6.07
CA ILE A 90 9.75 17.60 6.61
C ILE A 90 9.75 16.07 6.57
N ALA A 91 8.68 15.43 7.05
CA ALA A 91 8.56 13.98 7.05
C ALA A 91 8.65 13.39 5.64
N TRP A 92 8.05 14.07 4.66
CA TRP A 92 8.13 13.71 3.26
C TRP A 92 9.51 13.91 2.64
N VAL A 93 10.20 15.02 2.94
CA VAL A 93 11.57 15.25 2.48
C VAL A 93 12.52 14.22 3.07
N CYS A 94 12.38 13.91 4.36
CA CYS A 94 13.14 12.84 5.03
C CYS A 94 12.85 11.48 4.39
N ALA A 95 11.58 11.15 4.19
CA ALA A 95 11.19 9.93 3.50
C ALA A 95 11.81 9.89 2.11
N TRP A 96 11.58 10.88 1.25
CA TRP A 96 12.17 10.93 -0.08
C TRP A 96 13.69 10.82 -0.08
N ALA A 97 14.39 11.48 0.84
CA ALA A 97 15.84 11.41 0.96
C ALA A 97 16.33 10.00 1.33
N LEU A 98 15.68 9.34 2.28
CA LEU A 98 15.99 7.96 2.72
C LEU A 98 15.59 6.91 1.67
N LEU A 99 14.62 7.25 0.82
CA LEU A 99 13.97 6.36 -0.14
C LEU A 99 14.41 6.64 -1.60
N ARG A 100 15.43 7.47 -1.81
CA ARG A 100 15.97 7.69 -3.16
C ARG A 100 16.63 6.40 -3.67
N GLY A 101 15.99 5.75 -4.65
CA GLY A 101 16.56 4.64 -5.41
C GLY A 101 16.18 3.21 -4.97
N ARG A 102 15.20 3.02 -4.08
CA ARG A 102 14.64 1.68 -3.80
C ARG A 102 13.15 1.62 -4.19
N GLU A 103 12.59 0.43 -4.29
CA GLU A 103 11.14 0.28 -4.46
C GLU A 103 10.44 0.61 -3.12
N HIS A 104 9.49 1.55 -3.15
CA HIS A 104 8.88 2.12 -1.95
C HIS A 104 7.37 2.16 -2.02
N HIS A 105 6.74 1.85 -0.88
CA HIS A 105 5.30 1.79 -0.70
C HIS A 105 4.92 2.56 0.56
N LEU A 106 5.06 3.89 0.54
CA LEU A 106 4.66 4.79 1.64
C LEU A 106 3.15 4.72 1.97
N GLU A 107 2.39 4.05 1.11
CA GLU A 107 1.00 3.62 1.28
C GLU A 107 0.85 2.50 2.34
N ARG A 108 1.92 1.74 2.64
CA ARG A 108 1.92 0.70 3.66
C ARG A 108 1.96 1.32 5.06
N PRO A 109 1.14 0.82 6.00
CA PRO A 109 1.15 1.33 7.36
C PRO A 109 2.49 1.11 8.07
N TRP A 110 3.20 0.02 7.76
CA TRP A 110 4.52 -0.29 8.33
C TRP A 110 5.43 -0.95 7.30
N PRO A 111 6.76 -0.70 7.31
CA PRO A 111 7.51 0.23 8.18
C PRO A 111 7.53 1.69 7.70
N GLU A 112 7.31 1.93 6.41
CA GLU A 112 7.53 3.23 5.77
C GLU A 112 6.53 4.31 6.23
N GLY A 113 5.24 3.96 6.35
CA GLY A 113 4.21 4.85 6.90
C GLY A 113 4.46 5.23 8.36
N GLY A 114 4.93 4.27 9.18
CA GLY A 114 5.30 4.52 10.57
C GLY A 114 6.47 5.51 10.71
N ALA A 115 7.45 5.45 9.81
CA ALA A 115 8.55 6.42 9.79
C ALA A 115 8.07 7.85 9.49
N ILE A 116 7.13 8.04 8.56
CA ILE A 116 6.52 9.36 8.31
C ILE A 116 5.86 9.88 9.58
N VAL A 117 5.04 9.06 10.25
CA VAL A 117 4.34 9.44 11.47
C VAL A 117 5.34 9.87 12.55
N ALA A 118 6.40 9.10 12.75
CA ALA A 118 7.44 9.40 13.74
C ALA A 118 8.19 10.71 13.43
N VAL A 119 8.59 10.93 12.17
CA VAL A 119 9.30 12.16 11.77
C VAL A 119 8.38 13.38 11.85
N ALA A 120 7.13 13.27 11.39
CA ALA A 120 6.15 14.35 11.48
C ALA A 120 5.89 14.72 12.95
N TRP A 121 5.70 13.73 13.81
CA TRP A 121 5.52 13.95 15.24
C TRP A 121 6.72 14.63 15.89
N GLY A 122 7.94 14.17 15.59
CA GLY A 122 9.17 14.78 16.09
C GLY A 122 9.34 16.23 15.63
N ALA A 123 9.17 16.49 14.33
CA ALA A 123 9.27 17.83 13.75
C ALA A 123 8.24 18.80 14.36
N TRP A 124 6.98 18.35 14.51
CA TRP A 124 5.93 19.17 15.11
C TRP A 124 6.23 19.46 16.59
N THR A 125 6.69 18.47 17.33
CA THR A 125 7.07 18.63 18.74
C THR A 125 8.19 19.65 18.89
N VAL A 126 9.23 19.59 18.05
CA VAL A 126 10.33 20.58 18.05
C VAL A 126 9.79 21.99 17.76
N MET A 127 8.97 22.15 16.73
CA MET A 127 8.38 23.46 16.42
C MET A 127 7.51 24.01 17.54
N ARG A 128 6.75 23.16 18.24
CA ARG A 128 5.96 23.56 19.40
C ARG A 128 6.84 24.02 20.56
N ILE A 129 7.91 23.29 20.88
CA ILE A 129 8.89 23.68 21.90
C ILE A 129 9.44 25.08 21.60
N LEU A 130 9.81 25.32 20.34
CA LEU A 130 10.35 26.61 19.90
C LEU A 130 9.32 27.75 19.98
N ALA A 131 8.04 27.46 19.79
CA ALA A 131 6.98 28.47 19.79
C ALA A 131 6.46 28.82 21.19
N VAL A 132 6.36 27.85 22.11
CA VAL A 132 5.60 28.02 23.37
C VAL A 132 6.32 27.47 24.61
N GLY A 133 7.51 26.87 24.44
CA GLY A 133 8.27 26.30 25.54
C GLY A 133 7.81 24.90 25.99
N GLY A 134 8.22 24.48 27.19
CA GLY A 134 8.07 23.10 27.68
C GLY A 134 6.86 22.82 28.59
N ALA A 135 6.13 23.84 29.03
CA ALA A 135 4.99 23.65 29.93
C ALA A 135 3.83 22.94 29.21
N GLY A 136 3.28 21.87 29.80
CA GLY A 136 2.21 21.08 29.18
C GLY A 136 2.63 20.25 27.96
N LEU A 137 3.91 20.29 27.57
CA LEU A 137 4.43 19.67 26.36
C LEU A 137 4.21 18.15 26.35
N ALA A 138 4.39 17.47 27.49
CA ALA A 138 4.26 16.02 27.55
C ALA A 138 2.83 15.55 27.20
N SER A 139 1.80 16.17 27.80
CA SER A 139 0.41 15.84 27.52
C SER A 139 0.03 16.18 26.08
N TRP A 140 0.43 17.36 25.60
CA TRP A 140 0.19 17.78 24.22
C TRP A 140 0.89 16.87 23.21
N ALA A 141 2.15 16.49 23.46
CA ALA A 141 2.93 15.64 22.57
C ALA A 141 2.37 14.22 22.51
N VAL A 142 1.93 13.67 23.65
CA VAL A 142 1.24 12.37 23.69
C VAL A 142 -0.07 12.43 22.92
N MET A 143 -0.92 13.44 23.18
CA MET A 143 -2.18 13.63 22.45
C MET A 143 -1.95 13.74 20.95
N THR A 144 -1.04 14.62 20.52
CA THR A 144 -0.73 14.85 19.11
C THR A 144 -0.14 13.59 18.46
N GLY A 145 0.72 12.86 19.18
CA GLY A 145 1.27 11.59 18.73
C GLY A 145 0.18 10.54 18.51
N VAL A 146 -0.74 10.38 19.45
CA VAL A 146 -1.88 9.46 19.32
C VAL A 146 -2.78 9.86 18.15
N LEU A 147 -3.09 11.15 17.99
CA LEU A 147 -3.87 11.65 16.87
C LEU A 147 -3.17 11.39 15.53
N LEU A 148 -1.86 11.63 15.42
CA LEU A 148 -1.09 11.34 14.21
C LEU A 148 -1.11 9.84 13.89
N VAL A 149 -0.87 8.97 14.88
CA VAL A 149 -0.94 7.51 14.69
C VAL A 149 -2.32 7.09 14.22
N ALA A 150 -3.38 7.58 14.86
CA ALA A 150 -4.76 7.25 14.51
C ALA A 150 -5.12 7.73 13.10
N VAL A 151 -4.74 8.96 12.74
CA VAL A 151 -5.15 9.57 11.47
C VAL A 151 -4.27 9.14 10.30
N LEU A 152 -2.96 9.38 10.39
CA LEU A 152 -2.01 9.03 9.33
C LEU A 152 -1.82 7.52 9.22
N GLY A 153 -1.79 6.81 10.34
CA GLY A 153 -1.77 5.35 10.34
C GLY A 153 -3.11 4.75 9.90
N GLY A 154 -4.22 5.29 10.42
CA GLY A 154 -5.56 4.76 10.15
C GLY A 154 -5.94 4.81 8.68
N TRP A 155 -5.69 5.92 7.97
CA TRP A 155 -6.02 5.97 6.55
C TRP A 155 -5.20 4.98 5.72
N ARG A 156 -3.92 4.74 6.06
CA ARG A 156 -3.06 3.74 5.39
C ARG A 156 -3.57 2.33 5.61
N TRP A 157 -4.02 2.01 6.82
CA TRP A 157 -4.67 0.75 7.13
C TRP A 157 -5.99 0.58 6.37
N LEU A 158 -6.83 1.61 6.35
CA LEU A 158 -8.11 1.59 5.63
C LEU A 158 -7.90 1.45 4.12
N TYR A 159 -6.92 2.14 3.57
CA TYR A 159 -6.54 2.03 2.16
C TYR A 159 -6.02 0.63 1.82
N GLY A 160 -5.13 0.08 2.66
CA GLY A 160 -4.65 -1.30 2.52
C GLY A 160 -5.78 -2.31 2.57
N PHE A 161 -6.72 -2.15 3.51
CA PHE A 161 -7.92 -2.99 3.64
C PHE A 161 -8.82 -2.91 2.39
N ALA A 162 -9.15 -1.69 1.94
CA ALA A 162 -9.98 -1.50 0.74
C ALA A 162 -9.33 -2.13 -0.50
N LYS A 163 -8.01 -2.04 -0.61
CA LYS A 163 -7.26 -2.67 -1.71
C LYS A 163 -7.15 -4.18 -1.59
N ALA A 164 -7.02 -4.72 -0.40
CA ALA A 164 -7.12 -6.16 -0.17
C ALA A 164 -8.50 -6.66 -0.60
N HIS A 165 -9.56 -5.94 -0.27
CA HIS A 165 -10.93 -6.28 -0.66
C HIS A 165 -11.16 -6.22 -2.17
N GLU A 166 -10.61 -5.21 -2.87
CA GLU A 166 -10.64 -5.16 -4.34
C GLU A 166 -9.86 -6.33 -4.98
N SER A 167 -8.81 -6.84 -4.32
CA SER A 167 -8.07 -8.01 -4.82
C SER A 167 -8.84 -9.32 -4.67
N LEU A 168 -9.74 -9.42 -3.67
CA LEU A 168 -10.60 -10.58 -3.46
C LEU A 168 -11.71 -10.70 -4.50
N ILE A 169 -11.93 -9.66 -5.33
CA ILE A 169 -12.78 -9.72 -6.51
C ILE A 169 -11.87 -9.68 -7.74
N PRO A 170 -11.42 -10.83 -8.26
CA PRO A 170 -10.51 -10.81 -9.40
C PRO A 170 -11.26 -10.26 -10.60
N LYS A 171 -10.91 -9.05 -11.03
CA LYS A 171 -11.32 -8.46 -12.32
C LYS A 171 -11.28 -9.45 -13.49
N PRO A 172 -10.32 -10.39 -13.60
CA PRO A 172 -10.38 -11.43 -14.64
C PRO A 172 -11.51 -12.45 -14.46
N ILE A 173 -11.94 -12.77 -13.23
CA ILE A 173 -13.12 -13.62 -12.97
C ILE A 173 -14.38 -12.84 -13.36
N GLN A 174 -14.47 -11.58 -12.99
CA GLN A 174 -15.62 -10.74 -13.33
C GLN A 174 -15.76 -10.56 -14.85
N ARG A 175 -14.65 -10.33 -15.58
CA ARG A 175 -14.65 -10.32 -17.05
C ARG A 175 -15.07 -11.65 -17.67
N ARG A 176 -14.80 -12.79 -17.03
CA ARG A 176 -15.25 -14.11 -17.51
C ARG A 176 -16.73 -14.31 -17.26
N LEU A 177 -17.25 -13.87 -16.11
CA LEU A 177 -18.68 -13.88 -15.81
C LEU A 177 -19.45 -12.98 -16.78
N ASP A 178 -18.98 -11.75 -16.99
CA ASP A 178 -19.61 -10.80 -17.92
C ASP A 178 -19.65 -11.35 -19.37
N ALA A 179 -18.58 -12.04 -19.79
CA ALA A 179 -18.52 -12.69 -21.10
C ALA A 179 -19.45 -13.91 -21.20
N GLN A 180 -19.60 -14.67 -20.12
CA GLN A 180 -20.53 -15.81 -20.05
C GLN A 180 -22.00 -15.33 -20.08
N ASP A 181 -22.34 -14.29 -19.33
CA ASP A 181 -23.68 -13.69 -19.33
C ASP A 181 -24.05 -13.14 -20.71
N GLN A 182 -23.12 -12.47 -21.40
CA GLN A 182 -23.32 -12.01 -22.78
C GLN A 182 -23.56 -13.18 -23.74
N SER A 183 -22.80 -14.27 -23.62
CA SER A 183 -22.98 -15.46 -24.47
C SER A 183 -24.26 -16.25 -24.19
N SER A 184 -24.82 -16.17 -22.98
CA SER A 184 -26.07 -16.83 -22.61
C SER A 184 -27.32 -16.01 -22.99
N SER A 185 -27.15 -14.72 -23.30
CA SER A 185 -28.22 -13.79 -23.69
C SER A 185 -28.36 -13.61 -25.20
N ALA A 186 -27.47 -14.20 -26.00
CA ALA A 186 -27.46 -14.23 -27.45
C ALA A 186 -27.98 -15.58 -27.97
#